data_AF-F0FZY5-F1
#
_entry.id   AF-F0FZY5-F1
#
_cell.length_a   1.000
_cell.length_b   1.000
_cell.length_c   1.000
_cell.angle_alpha   90.00
_cell.angle_beta   90.00
_cell.angle_gamma   90.00
#
_symmetry.space_group_name_H-M   'P 1'
#
loop_
_entity.id
_entity.type
_entity.pdbx_description
1 polymer ?
#
loop_
_entity_poly.entity_id
_entity_poly.type
_entity_poly.pdbx_seq_one_letter_code
_entity_poly.pdbx_strand_id
1 'polypeptide(L)'
;MPPKHAQHVPSPYNTAFSADGKRLYVANITPAASVTVIDVASKKVLSEVDMAACVLAYPSGNDRFTALCESGKALTVALDANGKETRRTMSVAFIDVDKDPAFVNASPYRGGYLFTTFSGNVRSADFSGAQPVFGKPWSLVTAAERADGWRPGGMQQTAVQAKLNRFYVLMHKGDEHSHKDPGTEVWVYDLQTKQRIARWNLAQQKIDPLVSIQASEDDKPLFYGLTGTSDLVVMDARTGRLQHVEKQIGNTSTLLVNP
;
A
#
# COMPACT_ATOMS: atom_id res chain seq x y z
N MET A 1 -9.42 17.66 -19.97
CA MET A 1 -9.00 17.21 -18.63
C MET A 1 -9.62 18.12 -17.59
N PRO A 2 -10.01 17.62 -16.40
CA PRO A 2 -10.49 18.48 -15.32
C PRO A 2 -9.42 19.52 -14.90
N PRO A 3 -9.82 20.71 -14.41
CA PRO A 3 -8.89 21.78 -14.04
C PRO A 3 -7.85 21.35 -13.00
N LYS A 4 -8.25 20.53 -12.02
CA LYS A 4 -7.33 19.80 -11.14
C LYS A 4 -7.33 18.33 -11.47
N HIS A 5 -6.14 17.77 -11.60
CA HIS A 5 -5.95 16.39 -12.01
C HIS A 5 -4.57 15.91 -11.58
N ALA A 6 -4.33 14.62 -11.79
CA ALA A 6 -2.99 14.07 -11.71
C ALA A 6 -2.83 12.92 -12.71
N GLN A 7 -1.60 12.76 -13.19
CA GLN A 7 -1.20 11.61 -13.99
C GLN A 7 -0.28 10.77 -13.10
N HIS A 8 -0.75 9.59 -12.72
CA HIS A 8 -0.06 8.71 -11.79
C HIS A 8 0.11 7.33 -12.40
N VAL A 9 1.20 6.66 -12.02
CA VAL A 9 1.19 5.20 -11.99
C VAL A 9 0.07 4.77 -11.02
N PRO A 10 -0.81 3.84 -11.40
CA PRO A 10 -1.89 3.39 -10.52
C PRO A 10 -1.37 2.90 -9.15
N SER A 11 -1.88 3.51 -8.08
CA SER A 11 -1.65 3.14 -6.69
C SER A 11 -2.99 3.06 -5.96
N PRO A 12 -3.15 2.20 -4.93
CA PRO A 12 -4.40 2.07 -4.18
C PRO A 12 -4.91 3.38 -3.57
N TYR A 13 -4.04 4.38 -3.40
CA TYR A 13 -4.35 5.62 -2.68
C TYR A 13 -4.36 6.87 -3.59
N ASN A 14 -4.27 6.71 -4.91
CA ASN A 14 -4.60 7.81 -5.83
C ASN A 14 -6.11 8.07 -5.84
N THR A 15 -6.90 7.00 -5.74
CA THR A 15 -8.36 7.05 -5.71
C THR A 15 -8.87 5.96 -4.79
N ALA A 16 -9.50 6.35 -3.68
CA ALA A 16 -9.88 5.42 -2.62
C ALA A 16 -11.25 5.77 -2.04
N PHE A 17 -12.02 4.73 -1.69
CA PHE A 17 -13.30 4.89 -1.01
C PHE A 17 -13.11 5.15 0.48
N SER A 18 -14.02 5.92 1.10
CA SER A 18 -14.16 5.95 2.56
C SER A 18 -14.45 4.55 3.11
N ALA A 19 -14.23 4.32 4.40
CA ALA A 19 -14.40 3.00 5.01
C ALA A 19 -15.83 2.44 4.86
N ASP A 20 -16.84 3.30 4.73
CA ASP A 20 -18.24 2.92 4.50
C ASP A 20 -18.65 2.94 3.01
N GLY A 21 -17.72 3.21 2.09
CA GLY A 21 -17.95 3.26 0.65
C GLY A 21 -18.79 4.45 0.17
N LYS A 22 -19.18 5.38 1.05
CA LYS A 22 -20.09 6.49 0.68
C LYS A 22 -19.38 7.64 -0.01
N ARG A 23 -18.07 7.78 0.22
CA ARG A 23 -17.26 8.83 -0.38
C ARG A 23 -16.15 8.23 -1.20
N LEU A 24 -15.79 8.92 -2.28
CA LEU A 24 -14.60 8.64 -3.07
C LEU A 24 -13.65 9.84 -2.94
N TYR A 25 -12.41 9.55 -2.58
CA TYR A 25 -11.33 10.52 -2.50
C TYR A 25 -10.45 10.38 -3.74
N VAL A 26 -10.21 11.49 -4.45
CA VAL A 26 -9.37 11.53 -5.66
C VAL A 26 -8.21 12.50 -5.44
N ALA A 27 -6.97 12.01 -5.51
CA ALA A 27 -5.78 12.80 -5.28
C ALA A 27 -5.41 13.67 -6.50
N ASN A 28 -5.48 14.98 -6.28
CA ASN A 28 -5.01 16.15 -7.02
C ASN A 28 -3.47 16.36 -7.01
N ILE A 29 -2.82 16.71 -8.12
CA ILE A 29 -1.43 17.26 -8.09
C ILE A 29 -1.31 18.57 -8.87
N THR A 30 -1.91 18.66 -10.05
CA THR A 30 -1.81 19.85 -10.91
C THR A 30 -3.04 20.74 -10.69
N PRO A 31 -2.91 22.07 -10.50
CA PRO A 31 -1.67 22.84 -10.34
C PRO A 31 -1.09 22.79 -8.91
N ALA A 32 -1.85 22.22 -7.95
CA ALA A 32 -1.41 22.04 -6.57
C ALA A 32 -2.04 20.78 -5.96
N ALA A 33 -1.36 20.22 -4.95
CA ALA A 33 -1.81 19.03 -4.23
C ALA A 33 -3.16 19.27 -3.53
N SER A 34 -4.15 18.47 -3.88
CA SER A 34 -5.52 18.57 -3.36
C SER A 34 -6.17 17.19 -3.30
N VAL A 35 -7.30 17.06 -2.61
CA VAL A 35 -8.15 15.87 -2.70
C VAL A 35 -9.58 16.30 -3.03
N THR A 36 -10.11 15.78 -4.13
CA THR A 36 -11.52 15.93 -4.48
C THR A 36 -12.33 14.90 -3.71
N VAL A 37 -13.38 15.34 -3.01
CA VAL A 37 -14.31 14.48 -2.28
C VAL A 37 -15.59 14.34 -3.08
N ILE A 38 -15.98 13.12 -3.40
CA ILE A 38 -17.16 12.80 -4.22
C ILE A 38 -18.13 11.97 -3.40
N ASP A 39 -19.42 12.31 -3.43
CA ASP A 39 -20.49 11.44 -2.95
C ASP A 39 -20.74 10.33 -3.97
N VAL A 40 -20.59 9.07 -3.55
CA VAL A 40 -20.64 7.92 -4.45
C VAL A 40 -22.04 7.66 -4.99
N ALA A 41 -23.07 7.86 -4.15
CA ALA A 41 -24.46 7.58 -4.52
C ALA A 41 -24.98 8.57 -5.58
N SER A 42 -24.80 9.86 -5.34
CA SER A 42 -25.25 10.92 -6.25
C SER A 42 -24.25 11.24 -7.36
N LYS A 43 -23.00 10.73 -7.26
CA LYS A 43 -21.90 10.98 -8.19
C LYS A 43 -21.55 12.46 -8.32
N LYS A 44 -21.70 13.22 -7.22
CA LYS A 44 -21.46 14.66 -7.17
C LYS A 44 -20.19 14.96 -6.40
N VAL A 45 -19.41 15.93 -6.90
CA VAL A 45 -18.33 16.54 -6.13
C VAL A 45 -18.93 17.31 -4.96
N LEU A 46 -18.50 16.98 -3.75
CA LEU A 46 -18.91 17.61 -2.51
C LEU A 46 -18.00 18.79 -2.17
N SER A 47 -16.70 18.57 -2.27
CA SER A 47 -15.68 19.54 -1.90
C SER A 47 -14.34 19.22 -2.57
N GLU A 48 -13.42 20.15 -2.42
CA GLU A 48 -12.01 19.95 -2.71
C GLU A 48 -11.20 20.48 -1.53
N VAL A 49 -10.25 19.67 -1.07
CA VAL A 49 -9.42 19.98 0.11
C VAL A 49 -8.01 20.27 -0.35
N ASP A 50 -7.46 21.43 0.01
CA ASP A 50 -6.03 21.72 -0.16
C ASP A 50 -5.19 20.90 0.82
N MET A 51 -4.19 20.18 0.29
CA MET A 51 -3.41 19.21 1.05
C MET A 51 -2.04 19.72 1.46
N ALA A 52 -1.74 21.02 1.30
CA ALA A 52 -0.47 21.63 1.70
C ALA A 52 0.77 20.81 1.24
N ALA A 53 0.78 20.43 -0.05
CA ALA A 53 1.80 19.59 -0.69
C ALA A 53 1.88 18.13 -0.21
N CYS A 54 1.03 17.68 0.71
CA CYS A 54 0.87 16.26 1.02
C CYS A 54 0.07 15.56 -0.10
N VAL A 55 0.37 14.29 -0.37
CA VAL A 55 -0.15 13.52 -1.50
C VAL A 55 -0.87 12.25 -1.07
N LEU A 56 -1.69 11.70 -1.98
CA LEU A 56 -2.52 10.51 -1.81
C LEU A 56 -3.65 10.70 -0.79
N ALA A 57 -4.58 9.74 -0.75
CA ALA A 57 -5.68 9.72 0.21
C ALA A 57 -5.87 8.30 0.78
N TYR A 58 -5.38 8.10 2.01
CA TYR A 58 -5.53 6.89 2.81
C TYR A 58 -6.80 7.01 3.66
N PRO A 59 -7.87 6.24 3.37
CA PRO A 59 -9.09 6.26 4.17
C PRO A 59 -8.81 5.89 5.63
N SER A 60 -9.17 6.77 6.56
CA SER A 60 -8.88 6.55 8.00
C SER A 60 -10.16 6.53 8.86
N GLY A 61 -11.30 6.41 8.20
CA GLY A 61 -12.65 6.34 8.76
C GLY A 61 -13.70 6.60 7.68
N ASN A 62 -14.96 6.76 8.09
CA ASN A 62 -16.07 7.05 7.17
C ASN A 62 -16.01 8.50 6.65
N ASP A 63 -15.45 9.39 7.45
CA ASP A 63 -15.48 10.84 7.26
C ASP A 63 -14.10 11.47 7.23
N ARG A 64 -13.04 10.67 7.03
CA ARG A 64 -11.66 11.15 7.10
C ARG A 64 -10.72 10.38 6.20
N PHE A 65 -9.67 11.08 5.78
CA PHE A 65 -8.57 10.51 5.06
C PHE A 65 -7.25 11.13 5.52
N THR A 66 -6.16 10.44 5.25
CA THR A 66 -4.80 10.86 5.59
C THR A 66 -3.98 10.96 4.31
N ALA A 67 -3.08 11.94 4.23
CA ALA A 67 -2.12 12.11 3.15
C ALA A 67 -0.70 12.06 3.70
N LEU A 68 0.26 11.69 2.85
CA LEU A 68 1.69 11.67 3.19
C LEU A 68 2.37 12.94 2.74
N CYS A 69 3.25 13.48 3.57
CA CYS A 69 3.97 14.71 3.29
C CYS A 69 5.47 14.41 3.09
N GLU A 70 6.17 15.23 2.29
CA GLU A 70 7.62 15.07 2.05
C GLU A 70 8.45 15.09 3.34
N SER A 71 7.95 15.77 4.38
CA SER A 71 8.57 15.87 5.70
C SER A 71 8.55 14.56 6.52
N GLY A 72 8.04 13.46 5.96
CA GLY A 72 7.86 12.19 6.67
C GLY A 72 6.71 12.19 7.67
N LYS A 73 5.90 13.25 7.68
CA LYS A 73 4.67 13.40 8.47
C LYS A 73 3.45 12.94 7.66
N ALA A 74 2.34 12.78 8.36
CA ALA A 74 1.03 12.53 7.78
C ALA A 74 0.06 13.66 8.16
N LEU A 75 -0.74 14.09 7.18
CA LEU A 75 -1.82 15.06 7.35
C LEU A 75 -3.17 14.34 7.29
N THR A 76 -3.88 14.28 8.42
CA THR A 76 -5.22 13.71 8.49
C THR A 76 -6.26 14.82 8.43
N VAL A 77 -7.23 14.69 7.51
CA VAL A 77 -8.35 15.60 7.31
C VAL A 77 -9.64 14.91 7.72
N ALA A 78 -10.41 15.55 8.59
CA ALA A 78 -11.78 15.14 8.93
C ALA A 78 -12.79 16.04 8.21
N LEU A 79 -13.90 15.44 7.79
CA LEU A 79 -14.92 16.05 6.94
C LEU A 79 -16.29 16.02 7.63
N ASP A 80 -17.11 17.05 7.45
CA ASP A 80 -18.51 17.02 7.85
C ASP A 80 -19.36 16.15 6.91
N ALA A 81 -20.67 16.06 7.15
CA ALA A 81 -21.63 15.31 6.32
C ALA A 81 -21.67 15.77 4.85
N ASN A 82 -21.41 17.06 4.59
CA ASN A 82 -21.35 17.66 3.25
C ASN A 82 -19.97 17.51 2.60
N GLY A 83 -19.06 16.74 3.20
CA GLY A 83 -17.72 16.51 2.68
C GLY A 83 -16.79 17.70 2.86
N LYS A 84 -17.16 18.74 3.61
CA LYS A 84 -16.30 19.91 3.85
C LYS A 84 -15.34 19.64 5.01
N GLU A 85 -14.10 20.09 4.89
CA GLU A 85 -13.12 20.00 5.97
C GLU A 85 -13.62 20.69 7.25
N THR A 86 -13.52 19.97 8.38
CA THR A 86 -13.81 20.48 9.72
C THR A 86 -12.57 20.57 10.60
N ARG A 87 -11.59 19.70 10.37
CA ARG A 87 -10.36 19.63 11.15
C ARG A 87 -9.23 19.02 10.33
N ARG A 88 -8.02 19.53 10.54
CA ARG A 88 -6.77 18.90 10.12
C ARG A 88 -5.85 18.61 11.29
N THR A 89 -5.14 17.49 11.22
CA THR A 89 -4.16 17.07 12.22
C THR A 89 -2.88 16.64 11.52
N MET A 90 -1.76 17.25 11.88
CA MET A 90 -0.44 16.86 11.41
C MET A 90 0.21 15.93 12.42
N SER A 91 0.78 14.81 11.97
CA SER A 91 1.52 13.90 12.83
C SER A 91 2.92 14.41 13.15
N VAL A 92 3.60 13.75 14.10
CA VAL A 92 5.07 13.74 14.14
C VAL A 92 5.61 12.99 12.91
N ALA A 93 6.87 13.23 12.54
CA ALA A 93 7.49 12.47 11.47
C ALA A 93 7.59 11.00 11.90
N PHE A 94 7.20 10.08 11.01
CA PHE A 94 7.21 8.63 11.28
C PHE A 94 7.95 7.83 10.21
N ILE A 95 8.32 8.48 9.10
CA ILE A 95 9.16 7.99 8.01
C ILE A 95 10.37 8.93 7.89
N ASP A 96 11.57 8.37 7.75
CA ASP A 96 12.78 9.12 7.38
C ASP A 96 12.88 9.13 5.86
N VAL A 97 12.34 10.17 5.24
CA VAL A 97 12.22 10.27 3.77
C VAL A 97 13.58 10.42 3.10
N ASP A 98 14.58 10.97 3.80
CA ASP A 98 15.91 11.19 3.23
C ASP A 98 16.76 9.92 3.23
N LYS A 99 16.64 9.08 4.26
CA LYS A 99 17.51 7.90 4.43
C LYS A 99 16.85 6.57 4.12
N ASP A 100 15.57 6.42 4.42
CA ASP A 100 14.86 5.15 4.24
C ASP A 100 13.38 5.40 3.88
N PRO A 101 13.12 5.88 2.65
CA PRO A 101 11.77 6.20 2.20
C PRO A 101 10.83 5.00 2.36
N ALA A 102 9.57 5.30 2.68
CA ALA A 102 8.51 4.31 2.66
C ALA A 102 7.96 4.11 1.24
N PHE A 103 7.61 2.88 0.90
CA PHE A 103 6.66 2.66 -0.18
C PHE A 103 5.32 3.30 0.19
N VAL A 104 4.76 4.04 -0.76
CA VAL A 104 3.43 4.64 -0.59
C VAL A 104 2.31 3.58 -0.58
N ASN A 105 2.56 2.38 -1.09
CA ASN A 105 1.57 1.31 -1.15
C ASN A 105 1.50 0.54 0.18
N ALA A 106 1.24 1.26 1.27
CA ALA A 106 1.03 0.67 2.60
C ALA A 106 -0.11 -0.35 2.58
N SER A 107 -0.01 -1.42 3.36
CA SER A 107 -1.06 -2.45 3.40
C SER A 107 -2.06 -2.16 4.54
N PRO A 108 -3.39 -2.23 4.32
CA PRO A 108 -4.37 -2.12 5.40
C PRO A 108 -4.13 -3.15 6.52
N TYR A 109 -4.23 -2.71 7.78
CA TYR A 109 -3.98 -3.56 8.94
C TYR A 109 -4.65 -3.01 10.20
N ARG A 110 -5.56 -3.79 10.81
CA ARG A 110 -6.23 -3.49 12.09
C ARG A 110 -6.83 -2.08 12.17
N GLY A 111 -7.52 -1.64 11.10
CA GLY A 111 -8.11 -0.31 11.01
C GLY A 111 -7.13 0.83 10.70
N GLY A 112 -5.84 0.53 10.60
CA GLY A 112 -4.79 1.43 10.12
C GLY A 112 -4.01 0.78 8.97
N TYR A 113 -2.70 1.00 8.95
CA TYR A 113 -1.81 0.58 7.87
C TYR A 113 -0.49 0.03 8.38
N LEU A 114 0.13 -0.84 7.59
CA LEU A 114 1.56 -1.19 7.67
C LEU A 114 2.31 -0.48 6.56
N PHE A 115 3.24 0.39 6.94
CA PHE A 115 4.20 1.02 6.05
C PHE A 115 5.49 0.20 6.01
N THR A 116 6.01 0.00 4.80
CA THR A 116 7.28 -0.70 4.56
C THR A 116 8.26 0.26 3.90
N THR A 117 9.50 0.30 4.37
CA THR A 117 10.57 1.12 3.80
C THR A 117 11.41 0.37 2.78
N PHE A 118 12.18 1.11 1.98
CA PHE A 118 13.05 0.53 0.96
C PHE A 118 14.10 -0.41 1.57
N SER A 119 14.58 -0.14 2.78
CA SER A 119 15.52 -1.02 3.51
C SER A 119 14.83 -2.18 4.26
N GLY A 120 13.51 -2.29 4.17
CA GLY A 120 12.72 -3.37 4.76
C GLY A 120 12.37 -3.17 6.24
N ASN A 121 12.25 -1.93 6.71
CA ASN A 121 11.62 -1.66 8.01
C ASN A 121 10.11 -1.57 7.85
N VAL A 122 9.37 -2.12 8.81
CA VAL A 122 7.91 -2.13 8.84
C VAL A 122 7.42 -1.43 10.10
N ARG A 123 6.42 -0.55 9.94
CA ARG A 123 5.81 0.18 11.04
C ARG A 123 4.30 0.30 10.84
N SER A 124 3.54 0.04 11.91
CA SER A 124 2.09 0.29 11.88
C SER A 124 1.79 1.77 12.14
N ALA A 125 0.76 2.28 11.48
CA ALA A 125 0.21 3.62 11.71
C ALA A 125 -1.32 3.56 11.72
N ASP A 126 -1.91 4.08 12.79
CA ASP A 126 -3.36 4.25 12.95
C ASP A 126 -3.69 5.74 12.96
N PHE A 127 -4.57 6.14 12.05
CA PHE A 127 -5.02 7.53 11.87
C PHE A 127 -6.51 7.72 12.21
N SER A 128 -7.16 6.70 12.79
CA SER A 128 -8.59 6.72 13.13
C SER A 128 -8.91 7.55 14.38
N GLY A 129 -7.91 7.82 15.23
CA GLY A 129 -8.04 8.61 16.45
C GLY A 129 -7.95 10.13 16.22
N ALA A 130 -8.07 10.89 17.32
CA ALA A 130 -7.84 12.34 17.30
C ALA A 130 -6.38 12.72 17.02
N GLN A 131 -5.45 11.81 17.36
CA GLN A 131 -4.02 11.87 17.10
C GLN A 131 -3.55 10.55 16.48
N PRO A 132 -2.63 10.57 15.51
CA PRO A 132 -2.03 9.36 14.95
C PRO A 132 -1.27 8.53 15.99
N VAL A 133 -1.39 7.21 15.92
CA VAL A 133 -0.67 6.26 16.77
C VAL A 133 0.24 5.39 15.92
N PHE A 134 1.52 5.35 16.30
CA PHE A 134 2.54 4.59 15.56
C PHE A 134 3.06 3.42 16.38
N GLY A 135 3.15 2.24 15.77
CA GLY A 135 3.73 1.06 16.39
C GLY A 135 5.25 1.14 16.49
N LYS A 136 5.82 0.22 17.28
CA LYS A 136 7.28 -0.02 17.29
C LYS A 136 7.70 -0.63 15.95
N PRO A 137 8.71 -0.05 15.26
CA PRO A 137 9.20 -0.60 14.01
C PRO A 137 9.84 -1.97 14.22
N TRP A 138 9.86 -2.78 13.16
CA TRP A 138 10.52 -4.08 13.11
C TRP A 138 11.07 -4.31 11.70
N SER A 139 12.05 -5.21 11.54
CA SER A 139 12.74 -5.42 10.27
C SER A 139 12.32 -6.72 9.61
N LEU A 140 12.18 -6.68 8.29
CA LEU A 140 12.01 -7.87 7.44
C LEU A 140 13.32 -8.64 7.31
N VAL A 141 14.45 -7.94 7.24
CA VAL A 141 15.75 -8.54 6.92
C VAL A 141 16.69 -8.52 8.11
N THR A 142 17.41 -9.62 8.29
CA THR A 142 18.56 -9.67 9.20
C THR A 142 19.72 -8.80 8.69
N ALA A 143 20.73 -8.56 9.51
CA ALA A 143 21.94 -7.86 9.08
C ALA A 143 22.66 -8.58 7.93
N ALA A 144 22.75 -9.92 7.99
CA ALA A 144 23.37 -10.73 6.94
C ALA A 144 22.59 -10.65 5.62
N GLU A 145 21.26 -10.74 5.66
CA GLU A 145 20.43 -10.63 4.45
C GLU A 145 20.52 -9.24 3.82
N ARG A 146 20.57 -8.19 4.65
CA ARG A 146 20.80 -6.82 4.17
C ARG A 146 22.16 -6.67 3.49
N ALA A 147 23.21 -7.27 4.07
CA ALA A 147 24.55 -7.29 3.47
C ALA A 147 24.60 -8.11 2.16
N ASP A 148 23.76 -9.15 2.06
CA ASP A 148 23.55 -9.98 0.86
C ASP A 148 22.59 -9.33 -0.17
N GLY A 149 22.17 -8.07 0.07
CA GLY A 149 21.37 -7.27 -0.86
C GLY A 149 19.87 -7.54 -0.84
N TRP A 150 19.33 -8.32 0.10
CA TRP A 150 17.90 -8.58 0.18
C TRP A 150 17.13 -7.34 0.61
N ARG A 151 16.18 -6.90 -0.23
CA ARG A 151 15.35 -5.73 0.00
C ARG A 151 13.95 -5.93 -0.63
N PRO A 152 12.92 -5.24 -0.12
CA PRO A 152 11.62 -5.21 -0.78
C PRO A 152 11.67 -4.45 -2.11
N GLY A 153 10.82 -4.84 -3.07
CA GLY A 153 10.78 -4.24 -4.40
C GLY A 153 9.48 -4.45 -5.16
N GLY A 154 9.28 -3.62 -6.18
CA GLY A 154 8.18 -3.74 -7.14
C GLY A 154 7.32 -2.47 -7.21
N MET A 155 6.07 -2.65 -7.63
CA MET A 155 5.06 -1.61 -7.77
C MET A 155 4.10 -1.63 -6.57
N GLN A 156 3.45 -2.75 -6.24
CA GLN A 156 2.65 -2.94 -5.02
C GLN A 156 3.24 -4.10 -4.20
N GLN A 157 4.17 -3.75 -3.31
CA GLN A 157 5.17 -4.67 -2.76
C GLN A 157 4.62 -5.58 -1.67
N THR A 158 3.52 -5.19 -1.02
CA THR A 158 3.07 -5.81 0.22
C THR A 158 1.57 -6.07 0.25
N ALA A 159 1.18 -7.17 0.90
CA ALA A 159 -0.22 -7.52 1.14
C ALA A 159 -0.40 -8.07 2.56
N VAL A 160 -1.59 -7.87 3.13
CA VAL A 160 -1.98 -8.41 4.43
C VAL A 160 -3.15 -9.35 4.24
N GLN A 161 -3.12 -10.51 4.90
CA GLN A 161 -4.29 -11.34 5.11
C GLN A 161 -4.56 -11.41 6.61
N ALA A 162 -5.58 -10.67 7.05
CA ALA A 162 -5.84 -10.41 8.45
C ALA A 162 -6.26 -11.67 9.24
N LYS A 163 -7.08 -12.54 8.65
CA LYS A 163 -7.57 -13.79 9.29
C LYS A 163 -6.46 -14.80 9.53
N LEU A 164 -5.45 -14.82 8.66
CA LEU A 164 -4.24 -15.63 8.81
C LEU A 164 -3.17 -14.94 9.65
N ASN A 165 -3.35 -13.66 9.97
CA ASN A 165 -2.34 -12.82 10.59
C ASN A 165 -1.02 -12.79 9.78
N ARG A 166 -1.14 -12.74 8.44
CA ARG A 166 0.00 -12.84 7.53
C ARG A 166 0.29 -11.54 6.82
N PHE A 167 1.58 -11.29 6.65
CA PHE A 167 2.11 -10.22 5.82
C PHE A 167 3.02 -10.79 4.75
N TYR A 168 2.67 -10.52 3.49
CA TYR A 168 3.39 -10.97 2.31
C TYR A 168 4.19 -9.81 1.76
N VAL A 169 5.45 -10.07 1.39
CA VAL A 169 6.36 -9.05 0.87
C VAL A 169 7.10 -9.58 -0.35
N LEU A 170 7.07 -8.83 -1.44
CA LEU A 170 7.94 -9.04 -2.59
C LEU A 170 9.37 -8.65 -2.24
N MET A 171 10.30 -9.59 -2.44
CA MET A 171 11.71 -9.43 -2.10
C MET A 171 12.59 -9.84 -3.27
N HIS A 172 13.68 -9.11 -3.45
CA HIS A 172 14.73 -9.42 -4.43
C HIS A 172 16.10 -9.08 -3.84
N LYS A 173 17.16 -9.48 -4.56
CA LYS A 173 18.51 -8.99 -4.30
C LYS A 173 18.79 -7.79 -5.19
N GLY A 174 19.24 -6.69 -4.61
CA GLY A 174 19.58 -5.48 -5.34
C GLY A 174 20.21 -4.42 -4.43
N ASP A 175 20.51 -3.27 -5.02
CA ASP A 175 21.04 -2.10 -4.31
C ASP A 175 19.92 -1.18 -3.79
N GLU A 176 20.26 0.01 -3.32
CA GLU A 176 19.29 0.98 -2.82
C GLU A 176 18.34 1.56 -3.88
N HIS A 177 18.74 1.52 -5.16
CA HIS A 177 17.99 2.04 -6.30
C HIS A 177 17.01 1.01 -6.88
N SER A 178 17.19 -0.27 -6.53
CA SER A 178 16.36 -1.40 -6.99
C SER A 178 14.93 -1.47 -6.40
N HIS A 179 14.45 -0.42 -5.73
CA HIS A 179 13.15 -0.44 -5.02
C HIS A 179 11.92 -0.62 -5.95
N LYS A 180 12.08 -0.49 -7.27
CA LYS A 180 11.05 -0.80 -8.27
C LYS A 180 11.26 -2.12 -9.00
N ASP A 181 12.36 -2.83 -8.73
CA ASP A 181 12.66 -4.09 -9.38
C ASP A 181 11.66 -5.17 -8.93
N PRO A 182 11.29 -6.10 -9.83
CA PRO A 182 10.39 -7.19 -9.48
C PRO A 182 10.95 -8.11 -8.38
N GLY A 183 10.08 -8.56 -7.47
CA GLY A 183 10.41 -9.54 -6.46
C GLY A 183 10.60 -10.94 -7.04
N THR A 184 11.74 -11.56 -6.77
CA THR A 184 12.04 -12.96 -7.14
C THR A 184 11.59 -13.96 -6.08
N GLU A 185 11.32 -13.46 -4.87
CA GLU A 185 10.73 -14.23 -3.79
C GLU A 185 9.54 -13.50 -3.15
N VAL A 186 8.61 -14.28 -2.59
CA VAL A 186 7.60 -13.77 -1.66
C VAL A 186 7.98 -14.24 -0.26
N TRP A 187 8.22 -13.30 0.64
CA TRP A 187 8.47 -13.61 2.04
C TRP A 187 7.19 -13.43 2.85
N VAL A 188 6.91 -14.39 3.74
CA VAL A 188 5.69 -14.40 4.55
C VAL A 188 6.06 -14.25 6.02
N TYR A 189 5.45 -13.27 6.68
CA TYR A 189 5.63 -12.98 8.10
C TYR A 189 4.34 -13.23 8.85
N ASP A 190 4.47 -13.75 10.07
CA ASP A 190 3.40 -13.70 11.05
C ASP A 190 3.40 -12.33 11.74
N LEU A 191 2.26 -11.65 11.72
CA LEU A 191 2.12 -10.26 12.19
C LEU A 191 2.09 -10.12 13.72
N GLN A 192 1.95 -11.23 14.45
CA GLN A 192 1.93 -11.23 15.92
C GLN A 192 3.36 -11.32 16.45
N THR A 193 4.11 -12.30 15.96
CA THR A 193 5.50 -12.59 16.34
C THR A 193 6.50 -11.74 15.57
N LYS A 194 6.10 -11.20 14.41
CA LYS A 194 6.95 -10.45 13.46
C LYS A 194 8.10 -11.30 12.91
N GLN A 195 7.94 -12.62 12.93
CA GLN A 195 8.91 -13.57 12.42
C GLN A 195 8.54 -14.02 11.01
N ARG A 196 9.56 -14.25 10.18
CA ARG A 196 9.37 -14.84 8.87
C ARG A 196 9.01 -16.32 9.05
N ILE A 197 7.89 -16.72 8.47
CA ILE A 197 7.35 -18.10 8.55
C ILE A 197 7.47 -18.86 7.23
N ALA A 198 7.69 -18.16 6.11
CA ALA A 198 7.97 -18.80 4.82
C ALA A 198 8.76 -17.88 3.87
N ARG A 199 9.43 -18.51 2.91
CA ARG A 199 9.99 -17.89 1.70
C ARG A 199 9.54 -18.71 0.51
N TRP A 200 8.89 -18.07 -0.45
CA TRP A 200 8.45 -18.70 -1.69
C TRP A 200 9.37 -18.24 -2.80
N ASN A 201 10.26 -19.13 -3.24
CA ASN A 201 11.11 -18.87 -4.39
C ASN A 201 10.30 -19.07 -5.68
N LEU A 202 10.08 -17.99 -6.44
CA LEU A 202 9.19 -18.03 -7.60
C LEU A 202 9.77 -18.86 -8.76
N ALA A 203 11.10 -18.79 -8.95
CA ALA A 203 11.78 -19.56 -9.98
C ALA A 203 11.65 -21.08 -9.76
N GLN A 204 11.68 -21.55 -8.51
CA GLN A 204 11.44 -22.97 -8.18
C GLN A 204 10.03 -23.45 -8.57
N GLN A 205 9.07 -22.52 -8.64
CA GLN A 205 7.70 -22.78 -9.08
C GLN A 205 7.46 -22.43 -10.55
N LYS A 206 8.51 -22.06 -11.31
CA LYS A 206 8.43 -21.61 -12.71
C LYS A 206 7.52 -20.39 -12.89
N ILE A 207 7.54 -19.49 -11.91
CA ILE A 207 6.81 -18.22 -11.91
C ILE A 207 7.83 -17.10 -12.17
N ASP A 208 7.52 -16.23 -13.14
CA ASP A 208 8.32 -15.04 -13.38
C ASP A 208 8.27 -14.08 -12.19
N PRO A 209 9.29 -13.22 -11.99
CA PRO A 209 9.30 -12.24 -10.92
C PRO A 209 8.03 -11.37 -10.90
N LEU A 210 7.53 -11.09 -9.70
CA LEU A 210 6.29 -10.35 -9.48
C LEU A 210 6.58 -8.87 -9.23
N VAL A 211 5.74 -7.99 -9.78
CA VAL A 211 5.79 -6.55 -9.53
C VAL A 211 4.74 -6.08 -8.54
N SER A 212 3.61 -6.78 -8.40
CA SER A 212 2.52 -6.37 -7.51
C SER A 212 1.85 -7.57 -6.89
N ILE A 213 1.45 -7.45 -5.61
CA ILE A 213 0.81 -8.54 -4.87
C ILE A 213 -0.43 -8.10 -4.10
N GLN A 214 -1.38 -9.02 -3.94
CA GLN A 214 -2.55 -8.86 -3.08
C GLN A 214 -2.96 -10.22 -2.51
N ALA A 215 -3.76 -10.24 -1.43
CA ALA A 215 -4.36 -11.46 -0.90
C ALA A 215 -5.87 -11.28 -0.71
N SER A 216 -6.69 -12.29 -1.00
CA SER A 216 -8.13 -12.23 -0.73
C SER A 216 -8.45 -12.33 0.77
N GLU A 217 -9.61 -11.79 1.17
CA GLU A 217 -10.01 -11.67 2.57
C GLU A 217 -10.90 -12.81 3.09
N ASP A 218 -11.24 -13.76 2.23
CA ASP A 218 -12.06 -14.92 2.57
C ASP A 218 -11.29 -15.97 3.43
N ASP A 219 -11.98 -17.04 3.84
CA ASP A 219 -11.44 -18.06 4.76
C ASP A 219 -10.47 -19.05 4.09
N LYS A 220 -10.49 -19.12 2.76
CA LYS A 220 -9.59 -19.91 1.91
C LYS A 220 -8.80 -18.96 1.00
N PRO A 221 -8.00 -18.06 1.61
CA PRO A 221 -7.50 -16.92 0.87
C PRO A 221 -6.55 -17.33 -0.25
N LEU A 222 -6.67 -16.63 -1.36
CA LEU A 222 -5.77 -16.69 -2.48
C LEU A 222 -4.75 -15.56 -2.38
N PHE A 223 -3.54 -15.85 -2.84
CA PHE A 223 -2.51 -14.86 -3.10
C PHE A 223 -2.50 -14.58 -4.59
N TYR A 224 -2.49 -13.29 -4.94
CA TYR A 224 -2.42 -12.81 -6.30
C TYR A 224 -1.09 -12.10 -6.51
N GLY A 225 -0.46 -12.35 -7.66
CA GLY A 225 0.73 -11.67 -8.12
C GLY A 225 0.58 -11.21 -9.57
N LEU A 226 1.11 -10.04 -9.92
CA LEU A 226 1.29 -9.62 -11.31
C LEU A 226 2.75 -9.74 -11.70
N THR A 227 3.04 -10.32 -12.86
CA THR A 227 4.39 -10.31 -13.45
C THR A 227 4.64 -9.01 -14.22
N GLY A 228 5.90 -8.72 -14.56
CA GLY A 228 6.24 -7.60 -15.45
C GLY A 228 5.66 -7.70 -16.87
N THR A 229 5.23 -8.90 -17.28
CA THR A 229 4.57 -9.19 -18.56
C THR A 229 3.04 -9.19 -18.46
N SER A 230 2.49 -8.75 -17.32
CA SER A 230 1.05 -8.70 -17.05
C SER A 230 0.37 -10.08 -17.00
N ASP A 231 1.07 -11.12 -16.55
CA ASP A 231 0.42 -12.36 -16.15
C ASP A 231 -0.11 -12.23 -14.71
N LEU A 232 -1.32 -12.74 -14.45
CA LEU A 232 -1.88 -12.87 -13.12
C LEU A 232 -1.62 -14.27 -12.56
N VAL A 233 -0.75 -14.32 -11.56
CA VAL A 233 -0.39 -15.52 -10.82
C VAL A 233 -1.33 -15.68 -9.64
N VAL A 234 -1.93 -16.86 -9.50
CA VAL A 234 -2.83 -17.21 -8.39
C VAL A 234 -2.22 -18.37 -7.61
N MET A 235 -1.97 -18.16 -6.33
CA MET A 235 -1.41 -19.16 -5.41
C MET A 235 -2.31 -19.34 -4.18
N ASP A 236 -2.22 -20.49 -3.54
CA ASP A 236 -2.81 -20.68 -2.22
C ASP A 236 -2.08 -19.78 -1.19
N ALA A 237 -2.78 -18.87 -0.50
CA ALA A 237 -2.11 -17.90 0.38
C ALA A 237 -1.55 -18.56 1.66
N ARG A 238 -1.94 -19.80 1.98
CA ARG A 238 -1.45 -20.54 3.16
C ARG A 238 -0.12 -21.22 2.89
N THR A 239 0.07 -21.75 1.69
CA THR A 239 1.16 -22.64 1.33
C THR A 239 2.10 -22.06 0.28
N GLY A 240 1.64 -21.07 -0.50
CA GLY A 240 2.38 -20.52 -1.64
C GLY A 240 2.36 -21.44 -2.86
N ARG A 241 1.53 -22.50 -2.85
CA ARG A 241 1.43 -23.44 -3.96
C ARG A 241 0.69 -22.78 -5.13
N LEU A 242 1.31 -22.77 -6.30
CA LEU A 242 0.68 -22.32 -7.54
C LEU A 242 -0.64 -23.06 -7.81
N GLN A 243 -1.68 -22.30 -8.14
CA GLN A 243 -2.98 -22.83 -8.55
C GLN A 243 -3.28 -22.54 -10.01
N HIS A 244 -3.05 -21.30 -10.45
CA HIS A 244 -3.37 -20.84 -11.80
C HIS A 244 -2.44 -19.71 -12.23
N VAL A 245 -2.23 -19.58 -13.55
CA VAL A 245 -1.63 -18.39 -14.15
C VAL A 245 -2.51 -17.96 -15.32
N GLU A 246 -3.13 -16.80 -15.19
CA GLU A 246 -3.83 -16.16 -16.30
C GLU A 246 -2.83 -15.32 -17.09
N LYS A 247 -2.68 -15.58 -18.38
CA LYS A 247 -1.64 -14.94 -19.20
C LYS A 247 -2.12 -13.62 -19.76
N GLN A 248 -1.24 -12.62 -19.75
CA GLN A 248 -1.42 -11.34 -20.44
C GLN A 248 -2.79 -10.67 -20.20
N ILE A 249 -3.12 -10.43 -18.93
CA ILE A 249 -4.36 -9.72 -18.54
C ILE A 249 -4.35 -8.22 -18.87
N GLY A 250 -3.34 -7.75 -19.60
CA GLY A 250 -3.11 -6.37 -19.98
C GLY A 250 -1.71 -6.17 -20.58
N ASN A 251 -1.34 -4.91 -20.82
CA ASN A 251 -0.01 -4.57 -21.33
C ASN A 251 0.98 -4.21 -20.21
N THR A 252 0.50 -3.49 -19.18
CA THR A 252 1.31 -2.95 -18.07
C THR A 252 0.54 -3.00 -16.75
N SER A 253 -0.02 -4.16 -16.41
CA SER A 253 -0.78 -4.36 -15.19
C SER A 253 0.10 -4.21 -13.95
N THR A 254 -0.22 -3.26 -13.07
CA THR A 254 0.61 -2.89 -11.89
C THR A 254 -0.17 -2.72 -10.59
N LEU A 255 -1.50 -2.80 -10.61
CA LEU A 255 -2.34 -2.57 -9.42
C LEU A 255 -3.29 -3.75 -9.21
N LEU A 256 -3.36 -4.24 -7.98
CA LEU A 256 -4.33 -5.25 -7.53
C LEU A 256 -5.12 -4.69 -6.36
N VAL A 257 -6.42 -4.49 -6.57
CA VAL A 257 -7.36 -4.04 -5.53
C VAL A 257 -8.37 -5.14 -5.24
N ASN A 258 -8.63 -5.39 -3.96
CA ASN A 258 -9.80 -6.14 -3.56
C ASN A 258 -10.97 -5.15 -3.44
N PRO A 259 -12.16 -5.49 -3.97
CA PRO A 259 -13.37 -4.71 -3.76
C PRO A 259 -13.88 -4.83 -2.31
#